data_AF-Q8NRY9-F1
#
_entry.id   AF-Q8NRY9-F1
#
_cell.length_a   1.000
_cell.length_b   1.000
_cell.length_c   1.000
_cell.angle_alpha   90.00
_cell.angle_beta   90.00
_cell.angle_gamma   90.00
#
_symmetry.space_group_name_H-M   'P 1'
#
loop_
_entity.id
_entity.type
_entity.pdbx_description
1 polymer ?
#
loop_
_entity_poly.entity_id
_entity_poly.type
_entity_poly.pdbx_seq_one_letter_code
_entity_poly.pdbx_strand_id
1 'polypeptide(L)'
;MTSATWGIYQRMIAAYREKDRSLGRAAMEALIDAVSQDVPAGLDELRKLGRTLKARATDVLAYFERPGTSNGPTEAINGRLEHLRGSALGFRNLTNYIARSLLEFRRIQTSTTPSSVKSRFRHPSSSRTTMNDVPTHL
;
A
#
# COMPACT_ATOMS: atom_id res chain seq x y z
N MET A 1 8.02 17.12 -20.30
CA MET A 1 7.23 17.63 -19.15
C MET A 1 7.86 18.93 -18.71
N THR A 2 7.09 20.00 -18.53
CA THR A 2 7.61 21.32 -18.14
C THR A 2 8.11 21.30 -16.69
N SER A 3 9.16 22.08 -16.39
CA SER A 3 9.76 22.19 -15.04
C SER A 3 8.73 22.52 -13.95
N ALA A 4 7.71 23.33 -14.29
CA ALA A 4 6.65 23.74 -13.37
C ALA A 4 5.76 22.57 -12.90
N THR A 5 5.30 21.71 -13.82
CA THR A 5 4.47 20.54 -13.46
C THR A 5 5.24 19.56 -12.57
N TRP A 6 6.52 19.35 -12.87
CA TRP A 6 7.39 18.53 -12.02
C TRP A 6 7.57 19.12 -10.62
N GLY A 7 7.78 20.44 -10.51
CA GLY A 7 7.90 21.13 -9.22
C GLY A 7 6.66 20.99 -8.34
N ILE A 8 5.47 21.14 -8.93
CA ILE A 8 4.19 20.94 -8.21
C ILE A 8 4.07 19.50 -7.73
N TYR A 9 4.38 18.52 -8.58
CA TYR A 9 4.37 17.12 -8.20
C TYR A 9 5.32 16.84 -7.02
N GLN A 10 6.56 17.35 -7.06
CA GLN A 10 7.52 17.16 -5.98
C GLN A 10 7.05 17.78 -4.66
N ARG A 11 6.50 19.00 -4.69
CA ARG A 11 5.95 19.67 -3.49
C ARG A 11 4.79 18.88 -2.90
N MET A 12 3.90 18.32 -3.74
CA MET A 12 2.78 17.51 -3.28
C MET A 12 3.26 16.21 -2.61
N ILE A 13 4.24 15.52 -3.21
CA ILE A 13 4.84 14.31 -2.64
C ILE A 13 5.55 14.63 -1.32
N ALA A 14 6.28 15.74 -1.24
CA ALA A 14 6.95 16.17 -0.02
C ALA A 14 5.94 16.41 1.12
N ALA A 15 4.85 17.13 0.85
CA ALA A 15 3.79 17.36 1.84
C ALA A 15 3.21 16.04 2.38
N TYR A 16 2.89 15.08 1.52
CA TYR A 16 2.37 13.77 1.94
C TYR A 16 3.37 12.90 2.74
N ARG A 17 4.68 13.09 2.49
CA ARG A 17 5.76 12.35 3.16
C ARG A 17 6.25 13.01 4.45
N GLU A 18 5.81 14.24 4.73
CA GLU A 18 6.18 14.94 5.94
C GLU A 18 5.75 14.14 7.17
N LYS A 19 6.68 13.99 8.13
CA LYS A 19 6.46 13.23 9.35
C LYS A 19 5.55 14.01 10.29
N ASP A 20 5.74 15.31 10.36
CA ASP A 20 4.85 16.20 11.09
C ASP A 20 3.60 16.50 10.25
N ARG A 21 2.46 15.97 10.68
CA ARG A 21 1.20 16.13 9.97
C ARG A 21 0.73 17.58 9.89
N SER A 22 1.04 18.42 10.87
CA SER A 22 0.68 19.83 10.86
C SER A 22 1.48 20.59 9.80
N LEU A 23 2.78 20.32 9.69
CA LEU A 23 3.65 20.88 8.66
C LEU A 23 3.27 20.37 7.26
N GLY A 24 2.99 19.07 7.14
CA GLY A 24 2.51 18.48 5.88
C GLY A 24 1.19 19.09 5.41
N ARG A 25 0.26 19.33 6.35
CA ARG A 25 -1.02 20.02 6.06
C ARG A 25 -0.79 21.44 5.55
N ALA A 26 -0.02 22.24 6.28
CA ALA A 26 0.27 23.62 5.91
C ALA A 26 0.97 23.70 4.54
N ALA A 27 1.91 22.78 4.27
CA ALA A 27 2.58 22.68 2.97
C ALA A 27 1.62 22.32 1.83
N MET A 28 0.66 21.43 2.07
CA MET A 28 -0.38 21.08 1.08
C MET A 28 -1.35 22.25 0.86
N GLU A 29 -1.75 22.95 1.91
CA GLU A 29 -2.63 24.13 1.82
C GLU A 29 -1.97 25.25 1.00
N ALA A 30 -0.71 25.57 1.30
CA ALA A 30 0.07 26.54 0.51
C ALA A 30 0.28 26.09 -0.95
N LEU A 31 0.37 24.78 -1.21
CA LEU A 31 0.40 24.26 -2.57
C LEU A 31 -0.93 24.50 -3.28
N ILE A 32 -2.05 24.15 -2.65
CA ILE A 32 -3.40 24.32 -3.20
C ILE A 32 -3.64 25.79 -3.55
N ASP A 33 -3.27 26.71 -2.66
CA ASP A 33 -3.40 28.15 -2.90
C ASP A 33 -2.57 28.60 -4.10
N ALA A 34 -1.28 28.21 -4.15
CA ALA A 34 -0.38 28.58 -5.24
C ALA A 34 -0.90 28.10 -6.61
N VAL A 35 -1.35 26.84 -6.70
CA VAL A 35 -1.86 26.29 -7.97
C VAL A 35 -3.27 26.78 -8.32
N SER A 36 -3.98 27.39 -7.37
CA SER A 36 -5.31 27.97 -7.58
C SER A 36 -5.27 29.40 -8.10
N GLN A 37 -4.19 30.14 -7.83
CA GLN A 37 -4.07 31.56 -8.14
C GLN A 37 -3.03 31.83 -9.23
N ASP A 38 -1.86 31.18 -9.18
CA ASP A 38 -0.67 31.59 -9.93
C ASP A 38 -0.26 30.59 -11.03
N VAL A 39 -1.21 30.22 -11.89
CA VAL A 39 -0.90 29.36 -13.06
C VAL A 39 -0.84 30.21 -14.35
N PRO A 40 0.37 30.36 -14.96
CA PRO A 40 0.54 31.07 -16.23
C PRO A 40 -0.40 30.60 -17.35
N ALA A 41 -0.69 31.49 -18.29
CA ALA A 41 -1.40 31.13 -19.51
C ALA A 41 -0.62 30.05 -20.29
N GLY A 42 -1.34 29.09 -20.90
CA GLY A 42 -0.75 27.95 -21.62
C GLY A 42 -0.44 26.70 -20.79
N LEU A 43 -0.78 26.70 -19.49
CA LEU A 43 -0.68 25.53 -18.60
C LEU A 43 -2.08 25.05 -18.17
N ASP A 44 -2.90 24.67 -19.14
CA ASP A 44 -4.34 24.39 -18.93
C ASP A 44 -4.60 23.18 -18.04
N GLU A 45 -3.76 22.15 -18.09
CA GLU A 45 -3.84 20.99 -17.21
C GLU A 45 -3.58 21.37 -15.75
N LEU A 46 -2.61 22.24 -15.49
CA LEU A 46 -2.33 22.73 -14.14
C LEU A 46 -3.46 23.62 -13.62
N ARG A 47 -4.09 24.42 -14.50
CA ARG A 47 -5.27 25.22 -14.15
C ARG A 47 -6.47 24.33 -13.81
N LYS A 48 -6.67 23.23 -14.54
CA LYS A 48 -7.69 22.21 -14.21
C LYS A 48 -7.37 21.54 -12.87
N LEU A 49 -6.12 21.13 -12.66
CA LEU A 49 -5.67 20.54 -11.40
C LEU A 49 -5.93 21.48 -10.22
N GLY A 50 -5.54 22.75 -10.32
CA GLY A 50 -5.75 23.75 -9.28
C GLY A 50 -7.22 23.94 -8.92
N ARG A 51 -8.11 24.01 -9.92
CA ARG A 51 -9.56 24.07 -9.66
C ARG A 51 -10.06 22.84 -8.92
N THR A 52 -9.64 21.64 -9.33
CA THR A 52 -10.04 20.39 -8.66
C THR A 52 -9.53 20.34 -7.22
N LEU A 53 -8.25 20.68 -7.00
CA LEU A 53 -7.65 20.69 -5.67
C LEU A 53 -8.33 21.70 -4.75
N LYS A 54 -8.64 22.90 -5.24
CA LYS A 54 -9.39 23.90 -4.48
C LYS A 54 -10.79 23.41 -4.09
N ALA A 55 -11.52 22.85 -5.05
CA ALA A 55 -12.87 22.33 -4.82
C ALA A 55 -12.91 21.15 -3.84
N ARG A 56 -11.80 20.41 -3.71
CA ARG A 56 -11.67 19.22 -2.84
C ARG A 56 -10.67 19.45 -1.69
N ALA A 57 -10.36 20.71 -1.37
CA ALA A 57 -9.32 21.04 -0.41
C ALA A 57 -9.61 20.41 0.96
N THR A 58 -10.87 20.46 1.41
CA THR A 58 -11.30 19.82 2.66
C THR A 58 -11.01 18.32 2.66
N ASP A 59 -11.32 17.60 1.59
CA ASP A 59 -11.09 16.16 1.50
C ASP A 59 -9.59 15.82 1.47
N VAL A 60 -8.80 16.63 0.73
CA VAL A 60 -7.35 16.44 0.62
C VAL A 60 -6.66 16.70 1.96
N LEU A 61 -7.03 17.80 2.64
CA LEU A 61 -6.40 18.20 3.89
C LEU A 61 -6.80 17.28 5.07
N ALA A 62 -7.96 16.62 4.98
CA ALA A 62 -8.39 15.62 5.97
C ALA A 62 -7.42 14.43 6.10
N TYR A 63 -6.60 14.13 5.08
CA TYR A 63 -5.53 13.13 5.18
C TYR A 63 -4.56 13.43 6.33
N PHE A 64 -4.32 14.70 6.62
CA PHE A 64 -3.37 15.10 7.66
C PHE A 64 -3.97 15.07 9.08
N GLU A 65 -5.29 15.04 9.21
CA GLU A 65 -5.98 15.02 10.51
C GLU A 65 -6.15 13.60 11.06
N ARG A 66 -6.15 12.58 10.18
CA ARG A 66 -6.47 11.20 10.54
C ARG A 66 -5.20 10.33 10.55
N PRO A 67 -4.76 9.81 11.71
CA PRO A 67 -3.66 8.87 11.75
C PRO A 67 -4.05 7.54 11.09
N GLY A 68 -3.08 6.88 10.44
CA GLY A 68 -3.25 5.52 9.89
C GLY A 68 -4.00 5.42 8.56
N THR A 69 -4.30 6.55 7.88
CA THR A 69 -4.85 6.51 6.52
C THR A 69 -3.81 5.99 5.53
N SER A 70 -4.17 4.98 4.73
CA SER A 70 -3.31 4.44 3.67
C SER A 70 -4.13 4.14 2.42
N ASN A 71 -3.47 4.13 1.26
CA ASN A 71 -4.09 3.73 -0.01
C ASN A 71 -4.06 2.21 -0.22
N GLY A 72 -3.46 1.45 0.70
CA GLY A 72 -3.24 0.00 0.58
C GLY A 72 -4.52 -0.81 0.32
N PRO A 73 -5.65 -0.58 1.02
CA PRO A 73 -6.90 -1.29 0.73
C PRO A 73 -7.42 -1.03 -0.69
N THR A 74 -7.35 0.22 -1.16
CA THR A 74 -7.77 0.60 -2.52
C THR A 74 -6.85 -0.01 -3.56
N GLU A 75 -5.53 0.02 -3.33
CA GLU A 75 -4.52 -0.58 -4.21
C GLU A 75 -4.69 -2.11 -4.29
N ALA A 76 -4.97 -2.77 -3.18
CA ALA A 76 -5.23 -4.20 -3.15
C ALA A 76 -6.46 -4.58 -3.98
N ILE A 77 -7.52 -3.76 -3.95
CA ILE A 77 -8.70 -3.95 -4.80
C ILE A 77 -8.35 -3.69 -6.27
N ASN A 78 -7.66 -2.59 -6.58
CA ASN A 78 -7.28 -2.25 -7.94
C ASN A 78 -6.40 -3.34 -8.58
N GLY A 79 -5.39 -3.86 -7.86
CA GLY A 79 -4.56 -4.96 -8.35
C GLY A 79 -5.36 -6.22 -8.64
N ARG A 80 -6.37 -6.55 -7.81
CA ARG A 80 -7.29 -7.66 -8.09
C ARG A 80 -8.15 -7.41 -9.34
N LEU A 81 -8.65 -6.19 -9.51
CA LEU A 81 -9.43 -5.81 -10.70
C LEU A 81 -8.59 -5.87 -11.98
N GLU A 82 -7.33 -5.46 -11.92
CA GLU A 82 -6.40 -5.56 -13.05
C GLU A 82 -6.14 -7.02 -13.44
N HIS A 83 -5.92 -7.90 -12.47
CA HIS A 83 -5.77 -9.33 -12.72
C HIS A 83 -7.02 -9.95 -13.35
N LEU A 84 -8.18 -9.64 -12.77
CA LEU A 84 -9.47 -10.08 -13.27
C LEU A 84 -9.73 -9.59 -14.70
N ARG A 85 -9.41 -8.33 -15.02
CA ARG A 85 -9.55 -7.77 -16.37
C ARG A 85 -8.73 -8.57 -17.40
N GLY A 86 -7.53 -8.98 -17.04
CA GLY A 86 -6.68 -9.84 -17.88
C GLY A 86 -7.30 -11.22 -18.13
N SER A 87 -7.80 -11.86 -17.08
CA SER A 87 -8.39 -13.22 -17.16
C SER A 87 -9.81 -13.28 -17.73
N ALA A 88 -10.55 -12.15 -17.73
CA ALA A 88 -11.94 -12.08 -18.19
C ALA A 88 -12.12 -11.62 -19.66
N LEU A 89 -11.05 -11.56 -20.46
CA LEU A 89 -11.04 -10.98 -21.82
C LEU A 89 -11.45 -9.49 -21.86
N GLY A 90 -11.29 -8.78 -20.74
CA GLY A 90 -11.62 -7.36 -20.58
C GLY A 90 -13.12 -7.06 -20.39
N PHE A 91 -13.47 -5.78 -20.39
CA PHE A 91 -14.83 -5.26 -20.17
C PHE A 91 -15.74 -5.32 -21.41
N ARG A 92 -15.38 -6.14 -22.41
CA ARG A 92 -16.12 -6.21 -23.67
C ARG A 92 -17.46 -6.95 -23.54
N ASN A 93 -17.61 -7.74 -22.48
CA ASN A 93 -18.83 -8.47 -22.17
C ASN A 93 -19.05 -8.51 -20.65
N LEU A 94 -20.08 -7.80 -20.17
CA LEU A 94 -20.40 -7.67 -18.76
C LEU A 94 -20.74 -9.04 -18.11
N THR A 95 -21.44 -9.93 -18.82
CA THR A 95 -21.78 -11.27 -18.35
C THR A 95 -20.53 -12.10 -18.06
N ASN A 96 -19.56 -12.09 -18.97
CA ASN A 96 -18.28 -12.78 -18.79
C ASN A 96 -17.47 -12.18 -17.63
N TYR A 97 -17.48 -10.86 -17.52
CA TYR A 97 -16.82 -10.16 -16.41
C TYR A 97 -17.43 -10.56 -15.06
N ILE A 98 -18.76 -10.56 -14.92
CA ILE A 98 -19.46 -10.96 -13.70
C ILE A 98 -19.16 -12.43 -13.36
N ALA A 99 -19.29 -13.34 -14.34
CA ALA A 99 -19.05 -14.77 -14.12
C ALA A 99 -17.61 -15.05 -13.62
N ARG A 100 -16.61 -14.41 -14.22
CA ARG A 100 -15.21 -14.53 -13.82
C ARG A 100 -14.92 -13.85 -12.48
N SER A 101 -15.55 -12.70 -12.20
CA SER A 101 -15.44 -12.00 -10.91
C SER A 101 -15.93 -12.87 -9.75
N LEU A 102 -17.10 -13.50 -9.93
CA LEU A 102 -17.71 -14.38 -8.93
C LEU A 102 -16.89 -15.66 -8.72
N LEU A 103 -16.28 -16.20 -9.78
CA LEU A 103 -15.40 -17.36 -9.70
C LEU A 103 -14.10 -17.05 -8.93
N GLU A 104 -13.47 -15.93 -9.26
CA GLU A 104 -12.22 -15.48 -8.62
C GLU A 104 -12.43 -15.17 -7.14
N PHE A 105 -13.52 -14.49 -6.79
CA PHE A 105 -13.83 -14.19 -5.39
C PHE A 105 -14.12 -15.45 -4.56
N ARG A 106 -14.72 -16.49 -5.16
CA ARG A 106 -14.95 -17.78 -4.50
C ARG A 106 -13.65 -18.57 -4.28
N ARG A 107 -12.62 -18.38 -5.11
CA ARG A 107 -11.28 -18.96 -4.93
C ARG A 107 -10.52 -18.39 -3.73
N ILE A 108 -10.87 -17.20 -3.24
CA ILE A 108 -10.13 -16.48 -2.18
C ILE A 108 -10.44 -17.00 -0.75
N GLN A 109 -11.33 -18.00 -0.58
CA GLN A 109 -11.63 -18.61 0.73
C GLN A 109 -10.87 -19.91 1.06
N THR A 110 -9.78 -20.24 0.36
CA THR A 110 -8.94 -21.40 0.76
C THR A 110 -7.82 -20.94 1.68
N SER A 111 -8.10 -20.82 2.99
CA SER A 111 -7.07 -20.95 4.01
C SER A 111 -6.60 -22.39 4.08
N THR A 112 -5.83 -22.84 3.09
CA THR A 112 -4.99 -24.03 3.23
C THR A 112 -3.69 -23.61 3.88
N THR A 113 -3.72 -23.40 5.19
CA THR A 113 -2.51 -23.57 6.00
C THR A 113 -2.30 -25.08 6.12
N PRO A 114 -1.25 -25.69 5.53
CA PRO A 114 -0.88 -27.02 5.95
C PRO A 114 -0.37 -26.91 7.38
N SER A 115 -1.08 -27.55 8.32
CA SER A 115 -0.57 -27.78 9.67
C SER A 115 0.64 -28.71 9.56
N SER A 116 1.83 -28.14 9.43
CA SER A 116 3.07 -28.86 9.67
C SER A 116 3.27 -28.98 11.17
N VAL A 117 2.69 -30.03 11.75
CA VAL A 117 3.07 -30.57 13.06
C VAL A 117 4.58 -30.82 13.02
N LYS A 118 5.34 -30.00 13.75
CA LYS A 118 6.77 -30.24 13.99
C LYS A 118 6.91 -31.56 14.77
N SER A 119 7.26 -32.63 14.05
CA SER A 119 7.76 -33.87 14.62
C SER A 119 8.97 -33.58 15.51
N ARG A 120 8.81 -33.83 16.80
CA ARG A 120 9.85 -33.74 17.82
C ARG A 120 10.75 -34.98 17.70
N PHE A 121 11.85 -34.89 16.96
CA PHE A 121 12.91 -35.88 17.03
C PHE A 121 13.59 -35.81 18.41
N ARG A 122 13.34 -36.81 19.26
CA ARG A 122 14.14 -37.10 20.46
C ARG A 122 15.33 -37.95 20.03
N HIS A 123 16.54 -37.55 20.41
CA HIS A 123 17.72 -38.41 20.35
C HIS A 123 17.61 -39.53 21.39
N PRO A 124 17.95 -40.79 21.05
CA PRO A 124 18.04 -41.87 22.02
C PRO A 124 19.41 -41.83 22.74
N SER A 125 19.33 -41.78 24.07
CA SER A 125 20.42 -42.03 25.01
C SER A 125 20.86 -43.50 24.93
N SER A 126 22.13 -43.75 24.62
CA SER A 126 22.75 -45.06 24.77
C SER A 126 23.71 -45.04 25.97
N SER A 127 23.27 -45.60 27.09
CA SER A 127 24.13 -45.98 28.20
C SER A 127 24.98 -47.19 27.81
N ARG A 128 26.31 -47.10 27.95
CA ARG A 128 27.20 -48.26 28.01
C ARG A 128 28.22 -48.07 29.13
N THR A 129 28.17 -49.00 30.06
CA THR A 129 28.98 -49.20 31.26
C THR A 129 30.46 -49.44 30.99
N THR A 130 31.33 -48.75 31.74
CA THR A 130 32.62 -49.22 32.34
C THR A 130 32.96 -48.21 33.47
N MET A 131 32.68 -48.46 34.75
CA MET A 131 33.52 -49.15 35.75
C MET A 131 34.89 -48.47 35.99
N ASN A 132 34.99 -47.79 37.15
CA ASN A 132 36.19 -47.39 37.93
C ASN A 132 37.07 -46.27 37.30
N ASP A 133 37.56 -45.20 37.95
CA ASP A 133 38.04 -44.97 39.32
C ASP A 133 37.94 -43.48 39.76
N VAL A 134 38.18 -43.29 41.07
CA VAL A 134 38.02 -42.17 42.02
C VAL A 134 39.13 -41.07 41.88
N PRO A 135 38.97 -39.85 42.46
CA PRO A 135 39.37 -38.54 41.91
C PRO A 135 40.74 -38.04 42.42
N THR A 136 41.26 -36.91 41.90
CA THR A 136 42.00 -35.90 42.69
C THR A 136 42.13 -34.56 41.95
N HIS A 137 41.98 -33.48 42.72
CA HIS A 137 42.25 -32.05 42.49
C HIS A 137 43.39 -31.67 41.52
N LEU A 138 43.14 -30.66 40.67
CA LEU A 138 43.66 -29.27 40.77
C LEU A 138 42.98 -28.37 39.72
#